data_AF-A0A7C4L879-F1
#
_entry.id   AF-A0A7C4L879-F1
#
_cell.length_a   1.000
_cell.length_b   1.000
_cell.length_c   1.000
_cell.angle_alpha   90.00
_cell.angle_beta   90.00
_cell.angle_gamma   90.00
#
_symmetry.space_group_name_H-M   'P 1'
#
loop_
_entity.id
_entity.type
_entity.pdbx_description
1 polymer ?
#
loop_
_entity_poly.entity_id
_entity_poly.type
_entity_poly.pdbx_seq_one_letter_code
_entity_poly.pdbx_strand_id
1 'polypeptide(L)'
;MEKINLTKRQKEIFNFIKEEININGIPPTIDEIRQEFSFKSPTAVNDHLKALEKKGYIKKHSHTSRGIEIIKDYNNEKRIIEVPILGYITAGEPIQPIEELQDKIAISKNELRKSGKFYALRVQGNSMIDEGIFDGDIVVIRKQETAENGQSVVAIIDGDKATLKKIYREKNKIRLQPANPLLFPIYPKEVEIRGIVVKIIRNLEQKVEKPSIINYKYKRKIDYSWDYSGEKTKLYTHGFHTYPAMFIPQVARRLLQKYSQKGDVICDIFCGSGTALVESKLLGRNAYGIDLNPLAVFLAQVKTTEIDTSILYKQYFQLLNRIEKIKDKEVKLPNFFNINFWFKKDVIFKLAKIKKAIKDINNEKVMNFFMVAFSETVRQCSNTKSGEFKLVKIPEDKLKKYKPDVINIFKKKVESNILGMQDFNNMADKNVWVKVIYGDSSKDNGIKENSIDCIITSPPYGDSKTTVAYGQFSRLSLQWLDILDNPDIASKVDNDLLGGKPTKELKHNLNSKYLDDVLNEIIKKDEKRAKEVISFFIDLEKCLKQAYKILKLNKFFCIVVGNRLVKQVRIPTDFIIAEMCENIGFICEDIFVRNIPNKRMPLQNSPTNITGQKEETMLKESIVILRKIKSD
;
A
#
# COMPACT_ATOMS: atom_id res chain seq x y z
N MET A 1 21.91 21.80 60.67
CA MET A 1 22.02 23.19 60.18
C MET A 1 20.71 23.91 60.49
N GLU A 2 20.78 25.00 61.25
CA GLU A 2 19.62 25.77 61.74
C GLU A 2 18.72 26.27 60.60
N LYS A 3 17.40 26.20 60.79
CA LYS A 3 16.40 26.84 59.90
C LYS A 3 16.54 28.35 60.03
N ILE A 4 17.32 28.96 59.13
CA ILE A 4 17.42 30.42 59.02
C ILE A 4 16.11 30.95 58.43
N ASN A 5 15.14 31.29 59.28
CA ASN A 5 13.85 31.84 58.83
C ASN A 5 14.02 33.29 58.33
N LEU A 6 13.45 33.56 57.15
CA LEU A 6 13.24 34.94 56.67
C LEU A 6 12.14 35.61 57.50
N THR A 7 12.31 36.89 57.83
CA THR A 7 11.19 37.66 58.39
C THR A 7 10.11 37.85 57.33
N LYS A 8 8.87 38.17 57.74
CA LYS A 8 7.76 38.41 56.80
C LYS A 8 8.16 39.40 55.70
N ARG A 9 8.79 40.52 56.09
CA ARG A 9 9.25 41.55 55.15
C ARG A 9 10.38 41.10 54.22
N GLN A 10 11.34 40.32 54.74
CA GLN A 10 12.41 39.75 53.91
C GLN A 10 11.86 38.74 52.88
N LYS A 11 10.83 37.97 53.25
CA LYS A 11 10.17 37.02 52.35
C LYS A 11 9.39 37.74 51.24
N GLU A 12 8.68 38.81 51.58
CA GLU A 12 7.98 39.67 50.62
C GLU A 12 8.97 40.25 49.59
N ILE A 13 10.09 40.84 50.05
CA ILE A 13 11.12 41.40 49.17
C ILE A 13 11.77 40.31 48.29
N PHE A 14 12.08 39.14 48.84
CA PHE A 14 12.67 38.04 48.08
C PHE A 14 11.71 37.50 46.99
N ASN A 15 10.41 37.44 47.28
CA ASN A 15 9.40 37.04 46.30
C ASN A 15 9.25 38.07 45.19
N PHE A 16 9.25 39.37 45.52
CA PHE A 16 9.21 40.44 44.52
C PHE A 16 10.42 40.39 43.59
N ILE A 17 11.64 40.20 44.13
CA ILE A 17 12.86 40.02 43.30
C ILE A 17 12.71 38.81 42.36
N LYS A 18 12.12 37.70 42.83
CA LYS A 18 11.85 36.52 42.01
C LYS A 18 10.84 36.78 40.90
N GLU A 19 9.76 37.49 41.20
CA GLU A 19 8.71 37.80 40.23
C GLU A 19 9.24 38.74 39.15
N GLU A 20 9.99 39.78 39.52
CA GLU A 20 10.62 40.70 38.58
C GLU A 20 11.61 40.01 37.63
N ILE A 21 12.46 39.11 38.15
CA ILE A 21 13.37 38.33 37.29
C ILE A 21 12.57 37.40 36.35
N ASN A 22 11.47 36.79 36.82
CA ASN A 22 10.66 35.89 36.00
C ASN A 22 9.86 36.63 34.91
N ILE A 23 9.39 37.85 35.19
CA ILE A 23 8.54 38.63 34.26
C ILE A 23 9.42 39.42 33.28
N ASN A 24 10.41 40.14 33.80
CA ASN A 24 11.20 41.12 33.03
C ASN A 24 12.59 40.59 32.63
N GLY A 25 13.01 39.42 33.11
CA GLY A 25 14.32 38.83 32.81
C GLY A 25 15.51 39.56 33.46
N ILE A 26 15.25 40.61 34.25
CA ILE A 26 16.25 41.44 34.92
C ILE A 26 15.87 41.64 36.40
N PRO A 27 16.83 41.64 37.33
CA PRO A 27 16.52 41.87 38.73
C PRO A 27 16.16 43.34 38.99
N PRO A 28 15.29 43.62 39.98
CA PRO A 28 14.90 44.97 40.29
C PRO A 28 16.05 45.75 40.92
N THR A 29 16.06 47.06 40.71
CA THR A 29 16.97 48.01 41.33
C THR A 29 16.56 48.28 42.78
N ILE A 30 17.47 48.87 43.56
CA ILE A 30 17.18 49.30 44.95
C ILE A 30 16.02 50.30 44.97
N ASP A 31 15.90 51.16 43.96
CA ASP A 31 14.82 52.15 43.86
C ASP A 31 13.47 51.53 43.50
N GLU A 32 13.44 50.51 42.62
CA GLU A 32 12.22 49.76 42.30
C GLU A 32 11.69 49.03 43.55
N ILE A 33 12.57 48.38 44.32
CA ILE A 33 12.20 47.74 45.59
C ILE A 33 11.75 48.81 46.62
N ARG A 34 12.39 49.98 46.64
CA ARG A 34 12.02 51.08 47.55
C ARG A 34 10.60 51.58 47.26
N GLN A 35 10.27 51.78 45.99
CA GLN A 35 8.95 52.27 45.55
C GLN A 35 7.86 51.23 45.83
N GLU A 36 8.06 49.99 45.42
CA GLU A 36 7.08 48.90 45.61
C GLU A 36 6.73 48.71 47.10
N PHE A 37 7.73 48.71 47.97
CA PHE A 37 7.55 48.49 49.40
C PHE A 37 7.45 49.77 50.22
N SER A 38 7.32 50.94 49.58
CA SER A 38 7.16 52.26 50.21
C SER A 38 8.19 52.56 51.32
N PHE A 39 9.46 52.20 51.09
CA PHE A 39 10.53 52.47 52.06
C PHE A 39 10.94 53.96 52.04
N LYS A 40 11.06 54.57 53.22
CA LYS A 40 11.46 55.99 53.36
C LYS A 40 12.90 56.29 52.92
N SER A 41 13.77 55.29 52.84
CA SER A 41 15.18 55.46 52.45
C SER A 41 15.72 54.22 51.70
N PRO A 42 16.60 54.41 50.69
CA PRO A 42 17.33 53.31 50.04
C PRO A 42 18.16 52.45 51.01
N THR A 43 18.57 53.01 52.16
CA THR A 43 19.33 52.29 53.18
C THR A 43 18.54 51.14 53.78
N ALA A 44 17.23 51.31 54.01
CA ALA A 44 16.38 50.26 54.57
C ALA A 44 16.24 49.06 53.63
N VAL A 45 16.19 49.31 52.31
CA VAL A 45 16.23 48.25 51.28
C VAL A 45 17.57 47.52 51.33
N ASN A 46 18.67 48.26 51.40
CA ASN A 46 20.00 47.67 51.49
C ASN A 46 20.19 46.78 52.72
N ASP A 47 19.60 47.11 53.87
CA ASP A 47 19.68 46.28 55.07
C ASP A 47 18.92 44.97 54.90
N HIS A 48 17.76 44.99 54.24
CA HIS A 48 17.03 43.78 53.89
C HIS A 48 17.79 42.92 52.87
N LEU A 49 18.41 43.53 51.86
CA LEU A 49 19.22 42.82 50.86
C LEU A 49 20.48 42.20 51.50
N LYS A 50 21.20 42.94 52.35
CA LYS A 50 22.33 42.42 53.14
C LYS A 50 21.91 41.26 54.04
N ALA A 51 20.74 41.35 54.66
CA ALA A 51 20.21 40.26 55.47
C ALA A 51 19.85 39.03 54.62
N LEU A 52 19.27 39.21 53.44
CA LEU A 52 18.99 38.11 52.49
C LEU A 52 20.30 37.47 51.99
N GLU A 53 21.33 38.28 51.72
CA GLU A 53 22.65 37.83 51.31
C GLU A 53 23.38 37.07 52.43
N LYS A 54 23.39 37.60 53.65
CA LYS A 54 23.95 36.93 54.85
C LYS A 54 23.25 35.60 55.14
N LYS A 55 21.95 35.50 54.84
CA LYS A 55 21.17 34.26 54.96
C LYS A 55 21.33 33.31 53.75
N GLY A 56 22.10 33.72 52.74
CA GLY A 56 22.44 32.92 51.56
C GLY A 56 21.34 32.80 50.51
N TYR A 57 20.34 33.69 50.52
CA TYR A 57 19.23 33.66 49.56
C TYR A 57 19.57 34.38 48.25
N ILE A 58 20.40 35.42 48.33
CA ILE A 58 20.84 36.23 47.18
C ILE A 58 22.35 36.51 47.26
N LYS A 59 22.94 36.94 46.15
CA LYS A 59 24.28 37.55 46.04
C LYS A 59 24.09 38.96 45.49
N LYS A 60 24.80 39.95 46.05
CA LYS A 60 24.80 41.31 45.53
C LYS A 60 26.17 41.64 44.93
N HIS A 61 26.17 42.12 43.69
CA HIS A 61 27.37 42.59 42.99
C HIS A 61 27.51 44.10 43.18
N SER A 62 28.64 44.55 43.74
CA SER A 62 28.82 45.91 44.30
C SER A 62 28.90 47.05 43.29
N HIS A 63 28.80 46.79 41.97
CA HIS A 63 29.08 47.77 40.91
C HIS A 63 28.02 47.81 39.80
N THR A 64 26.83 47.24 40.03
CA THR A 64 25.75 47.23 39.03
C THR A 64 24.41 47.60 39.67
N SER A 65 23.63 48.45 39.02
CA SER A 65 22.31 48.89 39.49
C SER A 65 21.32 47.73 39.62
N ARG A 66 21.52 46.68 38.82
CA ARG A 66 20.75 45.42 38.78
C ARG A 66 21.63 44.22 39.17
N GLY A 67 22.47 44.39 40.18
CA GLY A 67 23.44 43.38 40.62
C GLY A 67 22.92 42.32 41.58
N ILE A 68 21.64 41.93 41.55
CA ILE A 68 21.07 40.94 42.48
C ILE A 68 20.94 39.59 41.78
N GLU A 69 21.57 38.56 42.33
CA GLU A 69 21.55 37.18 41.86
C GLU A 69 20.91 36.27 42.92
N ILE A 70 20.03 35.34 42.55
CA ILE A 70 19.39 34.41 43.50
C ILE A 70 20.27 33.17 43.67
N ILE A 71 20.70 32.88 44.91
CA ILE A 71 21.59 31.74 45.22
C ILE A 71 20.80 30.49 45.63
N LYS A 72 19.89 30.62 46.61
CA LYS A 72 19.12 29.48 47.16
C LYS A 72 17.68 29.51 46.68
N ASP A 73 17.39 28.77 45.62
CA ASP A 73 16.02 28.43 45.25
C ASP A 73 15.66 27.00 45.68
N TYR A 74 15.39 26.82 46.98
CA TYR A 74 14.95 25.55 47.58
C TYR A 74 13.65 24.97 46.96
N ASN A 75 13.02 25.66 46.00
CA ASN A 75 11.84 25.18 45.30
C ASN A 75 12.10 24.60 43.89
N ASN A 76 13.31 24.74 43.32
CA ASN A 76 13.59 24.22 41.96
C ASN A 76 14.02 22.75 41.94
N GLU A 77 14.69 22.23 42.98
CA GLU A 77 15.03 20.80 43.06
C GLU A 77 13.79 19.89 43.17
N LYS A 78 12.64 20.41 43.64
CA LYS A 78 11.37 19.66 43.74
C LYS A 78 10.53 19.65 42.46
N ARG A 79 11.04 20.21 41.35
CA ARG A 79 10.29 20.33 40.09
C ARG A 79 10.78 19.42 38.98
N ILE A 80 11.86 18.66 39.16
CA ILE A 80 12.30 17.69 38.15
C ILE A 80 11.67 16.34 38.47
N ILE A 81 11.01 15.74 37.48
CA ILE A 81 10.58 14.35 37.56
C ILE A 81 11.46 13.50 36.66
N GLU A 82 11.87 12.34 37.16
CA GLU A 82 12.51 11.33 36.34
C GLU A 82 11.45 10.48 35.66
N VAL A 83 11.46 10.46 34.33
CA VAL A 83 10.55 9.61 33.54
C VAL A 83 11.35 8.45 32.96
N PRO A 84 10.98 7.19 33.25
CA PRO A 84 11.69 6.04 32.69
C PRO A 84 11.38 5.87 31.21
N ILE A 85 12.41 5.59 30.41
CA ILE A 85 12.26 5.13 29.03
C ILE A 85 11.98 3.63 29.08
N LEU A 86 10.80 3.20 28.67
CA LEU A 86 10.35 1.81 28.77
C LEU A 86 10.64 0.97 27.50
N GLY A 87 11.33 1.55 26.51
CA GLY A 87 11.73 0.85 25.29
C GLY A 87 11.41 1.63 24.02
N TYR A 88 11.19 0.89 22.94
CA TYR A 88 10.90 1.43 21.61
C TYR A 88 9.42 1.27 21.24
N ILE A 89 8.91 2.19 20.43
CA ILE A 89 7.61 2.07 19.78
C ILE A 89 7.79 2.14 18.27
N THR A 90 7.53 1.02 17.62
CA THR A 90 7.59 0.88 16.17
C THR A 90 6.33 1.44 15.52
N ALA A 91 6.55 2.16 14.42
CA ALA A 91 5.54 2.75 13.56
C ALA A 91 4.87 1.68 12.68
N GLY A 92 4.19 0.69 13.27
CA GLY A 92 3.37 -0.27 12.52
C GLY A 92 3.63 -1.76 12.76
N GLU A 93 4.51 -2.14 13.68
CA GLU A 93 4.70 -3.53 14.14
C GLU A 93 4.65 -3.60 15.68
N PRO A 94 4.43 -4.79 16.29
CA PRO A 94 4.41 -4.95 17.76
C PRO A 94 5.69 -4.46 18.46
N ILE A 95 5.57 -4.11 19.76
CA ILE A 95 6.72 -3.84 20.63
C ILE A 95 7.55 -5.13 20.74
N GLN A 96 8.86 -5.03 20.51
CA GLN A 96 9.79 -6.02 21.03
C GLN A 96 10.13 -5.67 22.48
N PRO A 97 9.93 -6.58 23.45
CA PRO A 97 10.43 -6.36 24.80
C PRO A 97 11.95 -6.29 24.73
N ILE A 98 12.54 -5.31 25.42
CA ILE A 98 13.95 -5.36 25.78
C ILE A 98 13.96 -5.51 27.30
N GLU A 99 14.38 -6.68 27.77
CA GLU A 99 14.99 -6.79 29.08
C GLU A 99 16.31 -6.01 29.02
N GLU A 100 16.49 -5.07 29.94
CA GLU A 100 17.71 -4.28 30.18
C GLU A 100 17.93 -3.04 29.30
N LEU A 101 17.47 -1.88 29.81
CA LEU A 101 18.17 -0.58 29.84
C LEU A 101 17.33 0.41 30.67
N GLN A 102 17.75 0.75 31.89
CA GLN A 102 17.08 1.73 32.76
C GLN A 102 17.49 3.17 32.42
N ASP A 103 17.31 3.60 31.18
CA ASP A 103 17.48 5.01 30.82
C ASP A 103 16.33 5.84 31.41
N LYS A 104 16.64 6.94 32.09
CA LYS A 104 15.66 7.91 32.59
C LYS A 104 15.92 9.27 31.95
N ILE A 105 14.86 10.04 31.75
CA ILE A 105 14.93 11.44 31.33
C ILE A 105 14.43 12.35 32.44
N ALA A 106 15.19 13.41 32.72
CA ALA A 106 14.81 14.45 33.65
C ALA A 106 13.92 15.47 32.93
N ILE A 107 12.68 15.64 33.40
CA ILE A 107 11.71 16.58 32.82
C ILE A 107 11.26 17.56 33.91
N SER A 108 11.16 18.85 33.57
CA SER A 108 10.57 19.83 34.49
C SER A 108 9.05 19.63 34.57
N LYS A 109 8.51 19.54 35.79
CA LYS A 109 7.10 19.35 36.10
C LYS A 109 6.21 20.45 35.50
N ASN A 110 6.74 21.65 35.29
CA ASN A 110 6.03 22.75 34.65
C ASN A 110 5.76 22.49 33.15
N GLU A 111 6.57 21.64 32.51
CA GLU A 111 6.40 21.27 31.10
C GLU A 111 5.29 20.23 30.91
N LEU A 112 4.90 19.55 32.00
CA LEU A 112 3.85 18.54 32.03
C LEU A 112 2.58 19.19 32.59
N ARG A 113 1.78 19.77 31.71
CA ARG A 113 0.57 20.59 32.01
C ARG A 113 -0.47 19.93 32.94
N LYS A 114 -0.36 18.64 33.25
CA LYS A 114 -1.30 17.88 34.11
C LYS A 114 -0.52 16.87 34.96
N SER A 115 -0.91 16.66 36.22
CA SER A 115 -0.35 15.61 37.08
C SER A 115 -0.70 14.20 36.56
N GLY A 116 0.18 13.23 36.74
CA GLY A 116 -0.05 11.84 36.33
C GLY A 116 1.22 10.99 36.43
N LYS A 117 1.09 9.68 36.15
CA LYS A 117 2.23 8.78 35.94
C LYS A 117 2.69 8.91 34.49
N PHE A 118 3.99 9.07 34.29
CA PHE A 118 4.58 9.24 32.97
C PHE A 118 5.57 8.12 32.66
N TYR A 119 5.71 7.81 31.38
CA TYR A 119 6.77 6.98 30.85
C TYR A 119 7.15 7.49 29.47
N ALA A 120 8.33 7.12 28.98
CA ALA A 120 8.83 7.53 27.68
C ALA A 120 9.08 6.33 26.78
N LEU A 121 8.96 6.52 25.46
CA LEU A 121 9.30 5.53 24.45
C LEU A 121 10.11 6.20 23.34
N ARG A 122 11.11 5.48 22.80
CA ARG A 122 11.86 5.89 21.61
C ARG A 122 11.07 5.51 20.36
N VAL A 123 10.86 6.46 19.46
CA VAL A 123 10.09 6.26 18.23
C VAL A 123 10.98 5.57 17.20
N GLN A 124 10.43 4.51 16.58
CA GLN A 124 11.02 3.87 15.42
C GLN A 124 10.08 3.96 14.22
N GLY A 125 10.50 4.65 13.17
CA GLY A 125 9.78 4.85 11.92
C GLY A 125 8.94 6.13 11.84
N ASN A 126 8.29 6.31 10.70
CA ASN A 126 7.82 7.62 10.24
C ASN A 126 6.29 7.81 10.35
N SER A 127 5.56 7.05 11.17
CA SER A 127 4.08 7.08 11.10
C SER A 127 3.39 8.35 11.60
N MET A 128 4.13 9.25 12.24
CA MET A 128 3.59 10.43 12.92
C MET A 128 4.31 11.73 12.53
N ILE A 129 4.92 11.77 11.34
CA ILE A 129 5.69 12.92 10.84
C ILE A 129 4.89 14.24 10.79
N ASP A 130 3.60 14.20 10.47
CA ASP A 130 2.74 15.41 10.41
C ASP A 130 2.43 15.96 11.81
N GLU A 131 2.64 15.15 12.86
CA GLU A 131 2.61 15.59 14.26
C GLU A 131 4.00 16.06 14.75
N GLY A 132 4.97 16.15 13.84
CA GLY A 132 6.34 16.49 14.17
C GLY A 132 7.07 15.42 14.99
N ILE A 133 6.59 14.16 14.95
CA ILE A 133 7.23 13.00 15.59
C ILE A 133 7.98 12.21 14.50
N PHE A 134 9.31 12.19 14.58
CA PHE A 134 10.19 11.51 13.64
C PHE A 134 10.86 10.29 14.25
N ASP A 135 11.45 9.45 13.40
CA ASP A 135 12.31 8.34 13.82
C ASP A 135 13.44 8.85 14.75
N GLY A 136 13.68 8.12 15.84
CA GLY A 136 14.67 8.48 16.87
C GLY A 136 14.16 9.44 17.97
N ASP A 137 13.00 10.08 17.80
CA ASP A 137 12.43 10.95 18.83
C ASP A 137 12.08 10.17 20.11
N ILE A 138 12.11 10.85 21.26
CA ILE A 138 11.57 10.33 22.51
C ILE A 138 10.20 10.96 22.75
N VAL A 139 9.15 10.15 22.76
CA VAL A 139 7.81 10.60 23.14
C VAL A 139 7.58 10.35 24.62
N VAL A 140 7.07 11.36 25.32
CA VAL A 140 6.67 11.28 26.73
C VAL A 140 5.17 11.06 26.78
N ILE A 141 4.78 9.99 27.45
CA ILE A 141 3.42 9.49 27.52
C ILE A 141 2.89 9.64 28.93
N ARG A 142 1.68 10.21 29.05
CA ARG A 142 0.91 10.18 30.29
C ARG A 142 0.09 8.90 30.32
N LYS A 143 0.31 8.05 31.32
CA LYS A 143 -0.40 6.78 31.50
C LYS A 143 -1.88 7.05 31.80
N GLN A 144 -2.75 6.56 30.94
CA GLN A 144 -4.20 6.65 31.05
C GLN A 144 -4.86 5.65 30.10
N GLU A 145 -6.09 5.23 30.41
CA GLU A 145 -6.83 4.19 29.67
C GLU A 145 -7.85 4.78 28.68
N THR A 146 -8.02 6.10 28.68
CA THR A 146 -8.95 6.81 27.80
C THR A 146 -8.20 7.90 27.03
N ALA A 147 -8.78 8.38 25.94
CA ALA A 147 -8.25 9.47 25.12
C ALA A 147 -9.39 10.10 24.32
N GLU A 148 -9.29 11.36 23.92
CA GLU A 148 -10.28 12.04 23.07
C GLU A 148 -9.95 11.86 21.58
N ASN A 149 -10.95 12.09 20.71
CA ASN A 149 -10.74 12.01 19.26
C ASN A 149 -9.69 13.04 18.80
N GLY A 150 -8.76 12.60 17.96
CA GLY A 150 -7.66 13.42 17.45
C GLY A 150 -6.38 13.39 18.30
N GLN A 151 -6.42 12.85 19.53
CA GLN A 151 -5.23 12.74 20.38
C GLN A 151 -4.27 11.65 19.87
N SER A 152 -2.97 11.93 19.97
CA SER A 152 -1.90 10.96 19.70
C SER A 152 -1.76 10.00 20.89
N VAL A 153 -2.04 8.71 20.66
CA VAL A 153 -2.11 7.68 21.70
C VAL A 153 -1.10 6.57 21.45
N VAL A 154 -0.59 6.00 22.55
CA VAL A 154 0.01 4.67 22.56
C VAL A 154 -1.09 3.68 22.88
N ALA A 155 -1.36 2.77 21.94
CA ALA A 155 -2.41 1.76 22.09
C ALA A 155 -1.88 0.37 21.75
N ILE A 156 -2.32 -0.63 22.51
CA ILE A 156 -2.18 -2.05 22.17
C ILE A 156 -3.39 -2.44 21.35
N ILE A 157 -3.17 -3.08 20.21
CA ILE A 157 -4.19 -3.57 19.30
C ILE A 157 -4.12 -5.09 19.18
N ASP A 158 -5.30 -5.71 19.10
CA ASP A 158 -5.48 -7.14 18.84
C ASP A 158 -4.61 -8.06 19.73
N GLY A 159 -4.40 -7.65 21.00
CA GLY A 159 -3.78 -8.43 22.06
C GLY A 159 -2.27 -8.22 22.29
N ASP A 160 -1.49 -7.92 21.25
CA ASP A 160 -0.02 -7.95 21.35
C ASP A 160 0.74 -6.82 20.63
N LYS A 161 0.08 -6.02 19.78
CA LYS A 161 0.79 -4.98 19.00
C LYS A 161 0.60 -3.60 19.59
N ALA A 162 1.66 -2.96 20.09
CA ALA A 162 1.56 -1.55 20.44
C ALA A 162 1.88 -0.63 19.25
N THR A 163 1.16 0.49 19.14
CA THR A 163 1.36 1.46 18.07
C THR A 163 1.13 2.88 18.56
N LEU A 164 1.79 3.84 17.89
CA LEU A 164 1.58 5.26 18.08
C LEU A 164 0.77 5.84 16.91
N LYS A 165 -0.46 6.30 17.18
CA LYS A 165 -1.41 6.81 16.17
C LYS A 165 -2.36 7.85 16.77
N LYS A 166 -3.02 8.65 15.95
CA LYS A 166 -4.20 9.44 16.37
C LYS A 166 -5.41 8.54 16.51
N ILE A 167 -6.15 8.65 17.61
CA ILE A 167 -7.38 7.86 17.81
C ILE A 167 -8.62 8.64 17.38
N TYR A 168 -9.58 7.96 16.72
CA TYR A 168 -10.91 8.48 16.47
C TYR A 168 -11.94 7.38 16.72
N ARG A 169 -12.93 7.65 17.57
CA ARG A 169 -14.10 6.80 17.78
C ARG A 169 -15.18 7.14 16.77
N GLU A 170 -15.55 6.17 15.96
CA GLU A 170 -16.62 6.22 14.97
C GLU A 170 -17.73 5.26 15.40
N LYS A 171 -18.96 5.41 14.88
CA LYS A 171 -20.18 4.73 15.39
C LYS A 171 -19.99 3.25 15.78
N ASN A 172 -19.30 2.45 14.97
CA ASN A 172 -19.11 1.01 15.18
C ASN A 172 -17.64 0.55 15.16
N LYS A 173 -16.67 1.48 15.18
CA LYS A 173 -15.25 1.13 15.04
C LYS A 173 -14.33 2.20 15.62
N ILE A 174 -13.12 1.78 16.00
CA ILE A 174 -12.05 2.69 16.39
C ILE A 174 -11.08 2.82 15.21
N ARG A 175 -10.80 4.06 14.80
CA ARG A 175 -9.80 4.38 13.78
C ARG A 175 -8.52 4.84 14.44
N LEU A 176 -7.43 4.13 14.18
CA LEU A 176 -6.08 4.57 14.49
C LEU A 176 -5.43 5.15 13.23
N GLN A 177 -5.32 6.47 13.20
CA GLN A 177 -4.87 7.26 12.06
C GLN A 177 -3.37 7.59 12.20
N PRO A 178 -2.51 7.16 11.26
CA PRO A 178 -1.15 7.68 11.19
C PRO A 178 -1.20 9.17 10.83
N ALA A 179 -0.33 9.96 11.43
CA ALA A 179 -0.04 11.31 11.00
C ALA A 179 1.11 11.26 9.98
N ASN A 180 0.91 10.48 8.92
CA ASN A 180 1.78 10.39 7.76
C ASN A 180 0.87 10.03 6.57
N PRO A 181 0.79 10.88 5.52
CA PRO A 181 -0.12 10.65 4.40
C PRO A 181 0.31 9.48 3.51
N LEU A 182 1.55 9.02 3.62
CA LEU A 182 2.03 7.80 2.96
C LEU A 182 1.46 6.51 3.58
N LEU A 183 0.97 6.59 4.83
CA LEU A 183 0.45 5.45 5.56
C LEU A 183 -1.07 5.49 5.65
N PHE A 184 -1.69 4.30 5.72
CA PHE A 184 -3.13 4.19 5.80
C PHE A 184 -3.63 4.01 7.25
N PRO A 185 -4.89 4.40 7.56
CA PRO A 185 -5.49 4.18 8.88
C PRO A 185 -5.73 2.70 9.15
N ILE A 186 -5.67 2.33 10.43
CA ILE A 186 -5.88 0.97 10.93
C ILE A 186 -7.19 0.94 11.72
N TYR A 187 -7.96 -0.15 11.57
CA TYR A 187 -9.22 -0.40 12.29
C TYR A 187 -9.11 -1.72 13.05
N PRO A 188 -8.45 -1.72 14.20
CA PRO A 188 -8.31 -2.92 15.03
C PRO A 188 -9.65 -3.36 15.63
N LYS A 189 -9.76 -4.65 15.98
CA LYS A 189 -10.96 -5.18 16.65
C LYS A 189 -10.98 -4.78 18.11
N GLU A 190 -9.81 -4.83 18.75
CA GLU A 190 -9.62 -4.49 20.16
C GLU A 190 -8.56 -3.40 20.27
N VAL A 191 -8.83 -2.40 21.11
CA VAL A 191 -7.90 -1.28 21.36
C VAL A 191 -7.83 -1.05 22.85
N GLU A 192 -6.64 -1.24 23.41
CA GLU A 192 -6.32 -0.87 24.78
C GLU A 192 -5.39 0.34 24.77
N ILE A 193 -5.86 1.47 25.28
CA ILE A 193 -5.05 2.69 25.38
C ILE A 193 -4.11 2.55 26.57
N ARG A 194 -2.80 2.73 26.34
CA ARG A 194 -1.77 2.72 27.39
C ARG A 194 -1.35 4.13 27.82
N GLY A 195 -1.64 5.13 26.99
CA GLY A 195 -1.52 6.54 27.35
C GLY A 195 -1.63 7.50 26.18
N ILE A 196 -1.54 8.79 26.48
CA ILE A 196 -1.53 9.88 25.48
C ILE A 196 -0.14 10.53 25.44
N VAL A 197 0.31 10.91 24.24
CA VAL A 197 1.55 11.68 24.08
C VAL A 197 1.32 13.10 24.56
N VAL A 198 2.20 13.56 25.47
CA VAL A 198 2.12 14.90 26.06
C VAL A 198 3.32 15.78 25.72
N LYS A 199 4.46 15.18 25.34
CA LYS A 199 5.69 15.90 24.99
C LYS A 199 6.55 15.05 24.04
N ILE A 200 7.29 15.73 23.17
CA ILE A 200 8.28 15.14 22.26
C ILE A 200 9.63 15.74 22.64
N ILE A 201 10.65 14.91 22.77
CA ILE A 201 12.04 15.30 23.05
C ILE A 201 12.89 14.78 21.90
N ARG A 202 13.66 15.68 21.29
CA ARG A 202 14.55 15.37 20.17
C ARG A 202 15.97 15.71 20.54
N ASN A 203 16.89 14.78 20.32
CA ASN A 203 18.31 15.06 20.42
C ASN A 203 18.79 15.65 19.08
N LEU A 204 19.31 16.88 19.10
CA LEU A 204 19.77 17.60 17.90
C LEU A 204 21.17 17.19 17.45
N GLU A 205 21.94 16.51 18.30
CA GLU A 205 23.30 16.02 17.98
C GLU A 205 23.27 14.75 17.11
N GLN A 206 22.19 13.98 17.19
CA GLN A 206 21.92 12.94 16.20
C GLN A 206 21.38 13.64 14.95
N LYS A 207 22.17 13.65 13.87
CA LYS A 207 21.71 14.01 12.52
C LYS A 207 20.66 12.99 12.07
N VAL A 208 19.46 13.07 12.61
CA VAL A 208 18.26 12.58 11.93
C VAL A 208 18.09 13.55 10.78
N GLU A 209 18.40 13.12 9.55
CA GLU A 209 17.99 13.85 8.35
C GLU A 209 16.50 14.14 8.52
N LYS A 210 16.14 15.40 8.79
CA LYS A 210 14.74 15.80 8.81
C LYS A 210 14.19 15.34 7.47
N PRO A 211 13.20 14.41 7.41
CA PRO A 211 12.40 14.33 6.22
C PRO A 211 11.88 15.74 6.04
N SER A 212 12.23 16.38 4.93
CA SER A 212 11.59 17.63 4.56
C SER A 212 10.09 17.46 4.82
N ILE A 213 9.43 18.46 5.41
CA ILE A 213 7.96 18.43 5.51
C ILE A 213 7.49 18.31 4.07
N ILE A 214 7.21 17.08 3.60
CA ILE A 214 6.78 16.83 2.24
C ILE A 214 5.38 17.39 2.23
N ASN A 215 5.24 18.61 1.73
CA ASN A 215 3.92 19.16 1.45
C ASN A 215 3.38 18.36 0.27
N TYR A 216 2.66 17.27 0.56
CA TYR A 216 2.20 16.36 -0.48
C TYR A 216 1.19 17.10 -1.36
N LYS A 217 1.53 17.28 -2.65
CA LYS A 217 0.64 17.87 -3.65
C LYS A 217 -0.70 17.13 -3.72
N TYR A 218 -0.63 15.79 -3.65
CA TYR A 218 -1.79 14.92 -3.74
C TYR A 218 -2.32 14.50 -2.37
N LYS A 219 -3.64 14.31 -2.29
CA LYS A 219 -4.32 13.82 -1.08
C LYS A 219 -5.12 12.57 -1.42
N ARG A 220 -4.94 11.53 -0.61
CA ARG A 220 -5.73 10.29 -0.69
C ARG A 220 -7.07 10.47 0.01
N LYS A 221 -8.15 10.18 -0.70
CA LYS A 221 -9.52 10.15 -0.16
C LYS A 221 -9.93 8.70 0.09
N ILE A 222 -10.03 8.31 1.35
CA ILE A 222 -10.46 6.96 1.68
C ILE A 222 -11.97 6.86 1.46
N ASP A 223 -12.39 5.91 0.62
CA ASP A 223 -13.79 5.71 0.28
C ASP A 223 -14.10 4.21 0.27
N TYR A 224 -14.64 3.74 1.39
CA TYR A 224 -15.03 2.34 1.60
C TYR A 224 -16.21 1.90 0.72
N SER A 225 -16.92 2.82 0.07
CA SER A 225 -17.98 2.44 -0.89
C SER A 225 -17.41 1.71 -2.11
N TRP A 226 -16.10 1.81 -2.34
CA TRP A 226 -15.39 1.04 -3.37
C TRP A 226 -14.96 -0.34 -2.90
N ASP A 227 -15.12 -0.73 -1.63
CA ASP A 227 -14.60 -2.01 -1.12
C ASP A 227 -15.35 -3.21 -1.70
N TYR A 228 -16.67 -3.09 -1.90
CA TYR A 228 -17.54 -4.19 -2.36
C TYR A 228 -17.35 -5.49 -1.55
N SER A 229 -17.21 -5.36 -0.23
CA SER A 229 -17.05 -6.48 0.68
C SER A 229 -18.24 -7.45 0.59
N GLY A 230 -17.96 -8.73 0.34
CA GLY A 230 -18.98 -9.78 0.22
C GLY A 230 -19.57 -9.96 -1.19
N GLU A 231 -19.25 -9.08 -2.14
CA GLU A 231 -19.75 -9.17 -3.51
C GLU A 231 -19.17 -10.35 -4.30
N LYS A 232 -19.96 -10.91 -5.21
CA LYS A 232 -19.53 -12.00 -6.10
C LYS A 232 -18.67 -11.44 -7.24
N THR A 233 -17.42 -11.88 -7.31
CA THR A 233 -16.44 -11.39 -8.31
C THR A 233 -16.30 -12.29 -9.54
N LYS A 234 -17.00 -13.43 -9.57
CA LYS A 234 -16.93 -14.44 -10.64
C LYS A 234 -18.24 -14.57 -11.45
N LEU A 235 -19.04 -13.50 -11.48
CA LEU A 235 -20.28 -13.44 -12.26
C LEU A 235 -19.98 -13.47 -13.76
N TYR A 236 -20.95 -13.88 -14.58
CA TYR A 236 -20.82 -13.91 -16.05
C TYR A 236 -19.58 -14.70 -16.49
N THR A 237 -18.88 -14.21 -17.52
CA THR A 237 -17.64 -14.81 -18.03
C THR A 237 -16.41 -14.52 -17.15
N HIS A 238 -16.51 -13.69 -16.09
CA HIS A 238 -15.38 -13.44 -15.17
C HIS A 238 -14.92 -14.71 -14.46
N GLY A 239 -15.82 -15.68 -14.27
CA GLY A 239 -15.53 -16.96 -13.65
C GLY A 239 -14.74 -17.95 -14.53
N PHE A 240 -14.53 -17.66 -15.82
CA PHE A 240 -14.02 -18.65 -16.78
C PHE A 240 -12.64 -19.21 -16.48
N HIS A 241 -11.75 -18.37 -15.94
CA HIS A 241 -10.39 -18.77 -15.65
C HIS A 241 -9.83 -17.88 -14.54
N THR A 242 -8.95 -18.44 -13.73
CA THR A 242 -8.27 -17.67 -12.70
C THR A 242 -7.14 -16.84 -13.33
N TYR A 243 -6.96 -15.59 -12.92
CA TYR A 243 -5.82 -14.79 -13.37
C TYR A 243 -5.33 -13.89 -12.23
N PRO A 244 -4.02 -13.66 -12.08
CA PRO A 244 -3.47 -12.90 -10.98
C PRO A 244 -3.88 -11.43 -11.01
N ALA A 245 -3.97 -10.82 -9.82
CA ALA A 245 -3.95 -9.37 -9.62
C ALA A 245 -4.96 -8.54 -10.44
N MET A 246 -6.11 -9.13 -10.78
CA MET A 246 -7.22 -8.42 -11.43
C MET A 246 -7.94 -7.50 -10.43
N PHE A 247 -8.30 -6.28 -10.82
CA PHE A 247 -9.35 -5.56 -10.10
C PHE A 247 -10.71 -6.26 -10.31
N ILE A 248 -11.61 -6.07 -9.33
CA ILE A 248 -12.91 -6.74 -9.32
C ILE A 248 -13.88 -6.10 -10.33
N PRO A 249 -14.84 -6.87 -10.88
CA PRO A 249 -15.81 -6.35 -11.86
C PRO A 249 -16.56 -5.11 -11.39
N GLN A 250 -16.89 -5.03 -10.10
CA GLN A 250 -17.64 -3.92 -9.49
C GLN A 250 -16.89 -2.59 -9.58
N VAL A 251 -15.56 -2.59 -9.39
CA VAL A 251 -14.74 -1.37 -9.56
C VAL A 251 -14.72 -0.94 -11.02
N ALA A 252 -14.49 -1.86 -11.95
CA ALA A 252 -14.54 -1.56 -13.38
C ALA A 252 -15.89 -0.96 -13.79
N ARG A 253 -16.98 -1.59 -13.35
CA ARG A 253 -18.35 -1.18 -13.63
C ARG A 253 -18.62 0.24 -13.15
N ARG A 254 -18.25 0.56 -11.90
CA ARG A 254 -18.46 1.90 -11.34
C ARG A 254 -17.60 2.95 -12.02
N LEU A 255 -16.36 2.63 -12.40
CA LEU A 255 -15.51 3.54 -13.18
C LEU A 255 -16.14 3.82 -14.55
N LEU A 256 -16.59 2.79 -15.27
CA LEU A 256 -17.27 2.92 -16.56
C LEU A 256 -18.56 3.74 -16.44
N GLN A 257 -19.37 3.51 -15.41
CA GLN A 257 -20.61 4.27 -15.20
C GLN A 257 -20.35 5.74 -14.86
N LYS A 258 -19.26 6.04 -14.14
CA LYS A 258 -18.95 7.40 -13.70
C LYS A 258 -18.23 8.23 -14.77
N TYR A 259 -17.39 7.60 -15.59
CA TYR A 259 -16.47 8.31 -16.48
C TYR A 259 -16.65 7.99 -17.98
N SER A 260 -17.65 7.20 -18.35
CA SER A 260 -18.06 6.99 -19.74
C SER A 260 -19.57 6.82 -19.90
N GLN A 261 -20.05 6.94 -21.13
CA GLN A 261 -21.46 6.80 -21.50
C GLN A 261 -21.69 5.55 -22.36
N LYS A 262 -22.95 5.17 -22.56
CA LYS A 262 -23.29 4.08 -23.50
C LYS A 262 -22.86 4.49 -24.92
N GLY A 263 -22.25 3.57 -25.66
CA GLY A 263 -21.72 3.81 -27.01
C GLY A 263 -20.29 4.35 -27.06
N ASP A 264 -19.75 4.86 -25.95
CA ASP A 264 -18.37 5.33 -25.86
C ASP A 264 -17.36 4.22 -26.18
N VAL A 265 -16.16 4.62 -26.62
CA VAL A 265 -15.03 3.72 -26.86
C VAL A 265 -14.10 3.72 -25.65
N ILE A 266 -13.94 2.58 -25.02
CA ILE A 266 -13.08 2.36 -23.85
C ILE A 266 -11.77 1.72 -24.28
N CYS A 267 -10.68 2.02 -23.60
CA CYS A 267 -9.45 1.24 -23.72
C CYS A 267 -8.94 0.78 -22.36
N ASP A 268 -8.53 -0.48 -22.27
CA ASP A 268 -7.71 -0.98 -21.18
C ASP A 268 -6.33 -1.34 -21.73
N ILE A 269 -5.33 -0.52 -21.40
CA ILE A 269 -3.96 -0.67 -21.89
C ILE A 269 -3.17 -1.77 -21.15
N PHE A 270 -3.75 -2.42 -20.14
CA PHE A 270 -3.18 -3.58 -19.45
C PHE A 270 -4.32 -4.55 -19.14
N CYS A 271 -5.00 -5.03 -20.18
CA CYS A 271 -6.33 -5.61 -20.01
C CYS A 271 -6.35 -6.92 -19.22
N GLY A 272 -5.20 -7.58 -19.08
CA GLY A 272 -5.11 -8.88 -18.42
C GLY A 272 -6.10 -9.85 -19.05
N SER A 273 -6.82 -10.59 -18.21
CA SER A 273 -7.89 -11.48 -18.67
C SER A 273 -9.20 -10.77 -19.06
N GLY A 274 -9.22 -9.44 -19.17
CA GLY A 274 -10.30 -8.68 -19.78
C GLY A 274 -11.44 -8.24 -18.86
N THR A 275 -11.21 -7.98 -17.57
CA THR A 275 -12.29 -7.51 -16.66
C THR A 275 -12.97 -6.25 -17.18
N ALA A 276 -12.21 -5.21 -17.54
CA ALA A 276 -12.78 -3.97 -18.08
C ALA A 276 -13.51 -4.20 -19.40
N LEU A 277 -13.05 -5.14 -20.23
CA LEU A 277 -13.65 -5.42 -21.54
C LEU A 277 -15.02 -6.10 -21.40
N VAL A 278 -15.12 -7.10 -20.52
CA VAL A 278 -16.40 -7.76 -20.20
C VAL A 278 -17.40 -6.74 -19.65
N GLU A 279 -16.98 -5.90 -18.71
CA GLU A 279 -17.84 -4.87 -18.12
C GLU A 279 -18.22 -3.77 -19.12
N SER A 280 -17.31 -3.40 -20.03
CA SER A 280 -17.62 -2.45 -21.10
C SER A 280 -18.75 -2.99 -21.99
N LYS A 281 -18.66 -4.26 -22.38
CA LYS A 281 -19.69 -4.90 -23.21
C LYS A 281 -21.03 -5.06 -22.48
N LEU A 282 -21.03 -5.47 -21.22
CA LEU A 282 -22.23 -5.56 -20.38
C LEU A 282 -22.92 -4.20 -20.20
N LEU A 283 -22.15 -3.12 -20.18
CA LEU A 283 -22.66 -1.76 -20.08
C LEU A 283 -22.95 -1.12 -21.46
N GLY A 284 -22.75 -1.81 -22.58
CA GLY A 284 -22.97 -1.26 -23.92
C GLY A 284 -21.96 -0.19 -24.32
N ARG A 285 -20.67 -0.40 -24.05
CA ARG A 285 -19.55 0.37 -24.59
C ARG A 285 -18.71 -0.49 -25.54
N ASN A 286 -18.11 0.16 -26.54
CA ASN A 286 -17.09 -0.47 -27.37
C ASN A 286 -15.77 -0.51 -26.60
N ALA A 287 -14.92 -1.51 -26.82
CA ALA A 287 -13.69 -1.62 -26.05
C ALA A 287 -12.49 -2.15 -26.82
N TYR A 288 -11.34 -1.50 -26.63
CA TYR A 288 -10.02 -2.04 -26.90
C TYR A 288 -9.38 -2.59 -25.62
N GLY A 289 -8.70 -3.72 -25.71
CA GLY A 289 -7.83 -4.23 -24.66
C GLY A 289 -6.46 -4.57 -25.22
N ILE A 290 -5.39 -4.15 -24.54
CA ILE A 290 -4.02 -4.43 -24.94
C ILE A 290 -3.36 -5.22 -23.81
N ASP A 291 -2.71 -6.33 -24.13
CA ASP A 291 -1.86 -7.04 -23.19
C ASP A 291 -0.73 -7.79 -23.91
N LEU A 292 0.41 -7.89 -23.24
CA LEU A 292 1.60 -8.57 -23.76
C LEU A 292 1.65 -10.05 -23.35
N ASN A 293 0.79 -10.48 -22.44
CA ASN A 293 0.73 -11.88 -22.03
C ASN A 293 -0.23 -12.66 -22.96
N PRO A 294 0.25 -13.65 -23.74
CA PRO A 294 -0.58 -14.38 -24.69
C PRO A 294 -1.76 -15.12 -24.04
N LEU A 295 -1.59 -15.60 -22.80
CA LEU A 295 -2.69 -16.25 -22.07
C LEU A 295 -3.74 -15.21 -21.70
N ALA A 296 -3.33 -14.04 -21.23
CA ALA A 296 -4.25 -12.96 -20.86
C ALA A 296 -5.12 -12.54 -22.05
N VAL A 297 -4.48 -12.33 -23.20
CA VAL A 297 -5.16 -12.02 -24.47
C VAL A 297 -6.16 -13.11 -24.86
N PHE A 298 -5.73 -14.38 -24.86
CA PHE A 298 -6.60 -15.51 -25.20
C PHE A 298 -7.82 -15.58 -24.27
N LEU A 299 -7.62 -15.40 -22.96
CA LEU A 299 -8.71 -15.38 -21.99
C LEU A 299 -9.66 -14.20 -22.23
N ALA A 300 -9.13 -13.00 -22.46
CA ALA A 300 -9.93 -11.80 -22.71
C ALA A 300 -10.79 -11.94 -23.98
N GLN A 301 -10.23 -12.52 -25.06
CA GLN A 301 -10.95 -12.79 -26.30
C GLN A 301 -12.14 -13.73 -26.07
N VAL A 302 -11.90 -14.87 -25.41
CA VAL A 302 -12.97 -15.86 -25.15
C VAL A 302 -14.03 -15.30 -24.21
N LYS A 303 -13.64 -14.58 -23.15
CA LYS A 303 -14.58 -14.03 -22.17
C LYS A 303 -15.49 -12.94 -22.74
N THR A 304 -15.12 -12.31 -23.85
CA THR A 304 -15.87 -11.22 -24.48
C THR A 304 -16.60 -11.66 -25.75
N THR A 305 -16.37 -12.90 -26.19
CA THR A 305 -17.02 -13.52 -27.34
C THR A 305 -18.32 -14.19 -26.92
N GLU A 306 -19.44 -13.70 -27.45
CA GLU A 306 -20.75 -14.33 -27.27
C GLU A 306 -20.81 -15.65 -28.05
N ILE A 307 -21.36 -16.67 -27.40
CA ILE A 307 -21.58 -17.98 -28.00
C ILE A 307 -22.94 -18.49 -27.55
N ASP A 308 -23.78 -18.89 -28.49
CA ASP A 308 -25.07 -19.53 -28.18
C ASP A 308 -24.85 -20.78 -27.30
N THR A 309 -25.48 -20.75 -26.12
CA THR A 309 -25.33 -21.80 -25.11
C THR A 309 -25.94 -23.12 -25.56
N SER A 310 -26.92 -23.13 -26.46
CA SER A 310 -27.48 -24.36 -27.03
C SER A 310 -26.41 -25.13 -27.83
N ILE A 311 -25.58 -24.41 -28.57
CA ILE A 311 -24.43 -24.98 -29.30
C ILE A 311 -23.40 -25.51 -28.31
N LEU A 312 -23.11 -24.77 -27.23
CA LEU A 312 -22.17 -25.20 -26.20
C LEU A 312 -22.62 -26.50 -25.50
N TYR A 313 -23.89 -26.61 -25.12
CA TYR A 313 -24.43 -27.84 -24.52
C TYR A 313 -24.33 -29.03 -25.48
N LYS A 314 -24.74 -28.85 -26.73
CA LYS A 314 -24.63 -29.91 -27.76
C LYS A 314 -23.19 -30.37 -27.92
N GLN A 315 -22.26 -29.43 -28.06
CA GLN A 315 -20.84 -29.71 -28.24
C GLN A 315 -20.21 -30.32 -26.98
N TYR A 316 -20.67 -29.95 -25.79
CA TYR A 316 -20.20 -30.54 -24.52
C TYR A 316 -20.50 -32.05 -24.45
N PHE A 317 -21.74 -32.47 -24.72
CA PHE A 317 -22.08 -33.90 -24.72
C PHE A 317 -21.33 -34.68 -25.81
N GLN A 318 -21.18 -34.10 -27.01
CA GLN A 318 -20.38 -34.70 -28.07
C GLN A 318 -18.91 -34.84 -27.67
N LEU A 319 -18.35 -33.82 -27.01
CA LEU A 319 -16.98 -33.81 -26.52
C LEU A 319 -16.73 -34.89 -25.48
N LEU A 320 -17.65 -35.07 -24.51
CA LEU A 320 -17.53 -36.15 -23.52
C LEU A 320 -17.50 -37.53 -24.16
N ASN A 321 -18.44 -37.80 -25.08
CA ASN A 321 -18.47 -39.05 -25.84
C ASN A 321 -17.18 -39.27 -26.65
N ARG A 322 -16.61 -38.20 -27.22
CA ARG A 322 -15.35 -38.25 -27.95
C ARG A 322 -14.17 -38.59 -27.04
N ILE A 323 -14.09 -37.95 -25.88
CA ILE A 323 -13.04 -38.23 -24.87
C ILE A 323 -13.07 -39.70 -24.45
N GLU A 324 -14.24 -40.30 -24.30
CA GLU A 324 -14.36 -41.72 -23.95
C GLU A 324 -13.91 -42.64 -25.09
N LYS A 325 -14.28 -42.32 -26.34
CA LYS A 325 -14.01 -43.15 -27.53
C LYS A 325 -12.57 -43.10 -28.05
N ILE A 326 -11.81 -42.03 -27.78
CA ILE A 326 -10.41 -41.93 -28.22
C ILE A 326 -9.60 -43.10 -27.63
N LYS A 327 -8.93 -43.88 -28.48
CA LYS A 327 -8.06 -44.97 -28.05
C LYS A 327 -6.71 -44.44 -27.58
N ASP A 328 -6.08 -45.13 -26.64
CA ASP A 328 -4.84 -44.66 -26.02
C ASP A 328 -3.70 -44.46 -27.04
N LYS A 329 -3.63 -45.32 -28.07
CA LYS A 329 -2.66 -45.22 -29.17
C LYS A 329 -2.80 -43.96 -30.03
N GLU A 330 -3.94 -43.28 -29.97
CA GLU A 330 -4.23 -42.08 -30.75
C GLU A 330 -3.84 -40.79 -30.02
N VAL A 331 -3.47 -40.89 -28.74
CA VAL A 331 -3.11 -39.76 -27.89
C VAL A 331 -1.62 -39.46 -28.03
N LYS A 332 -1.32 -38.33 -28.69
CA LYS A 332 0.04 -37.79 -28.73
C LYS A 332 0.32 -37.01 -27.44
N LEU A 333 1.30 -37.47 -26.67
CA LEU A 333 1.73 -36.77 -25.47
C LEU A 333 2.49 -35.49 -25.85
N PRO A 334 2.25 -34.36 -25.17
CA PRO A 334 3.04 -33.16 -25.38
C PRO A 334 4.46 -33.34 -24.85
N ASN A 335 5.39 -32.61 -25.46
CA ASN A 335 6.78 -32.55 -25.03
C ASN A 335 7.16 -31.09 -24.78
N PHE A 336 7.48 -30.77 -23.53
CA PHE A 336 8.04 -29.48 -23.14
C PHE A 336 8.88 -29.65 -21.87
N PHE A 337 9.73 -28.67 -21.59
CA PHE A 337 10.70 -28.74 -20.51
C PHE A 337 10.06 -29.08 -19.16
N ASN A 338 10.58 -30.12 -18.51
CA ASN A 338 10.18 -30.58 -17.16
C ASN A 338 8.70 -30.97 -17.00
N ILE A 339 8.01 -31.45 -18.04
CA ILE A 339 6.59 -31.85 -17.93
C ILE A 339 6.31 -32.84 -16.77
N ASN A 340 7.14 -33.87 -16.57
CA ASN A 340 6.97 -34.87 -15.51
C ASN A 340 7.23 -34.33 -14.09
N PHE A 341 7.89 -33.17 -13.97
CA PHE A 341 8.02 -32.48 -12.69
C PHE A 341 6.70 -31.81 -12.31
N TRP A 342 6.02 -31.22 -13.29
CA TRP A 342 4.79 -30.44 -13.11
C TRP A 342 3.51 -31.27 -13.18
N PHE A 343 3.56 -32.48 -13.75
CA PHE A 343 2.40 -33.35 -13.91
C PHE A 343 2.77 -34.81 -13.70
N LYS A 344 1.84 -35.59 -13.15
CA LYS A 344 1.94 -37.06 -13.10
C LYS A 344 1.66 -37.66 -14.48
N LYS A 345 2.24 -38.82 -14.79
CA LYS A 345 2.09 -39.47 -16.11
C LYS A 345 0.62 -39.71 -16.50
N ASP A 346 -0.21 -40.15 -15.56
CA ASP A 346 -1.64 -40.37 -15.78
C ASP A 346 -2.39 -39.04 -16.05
N VAL A 347 -2.01 -37.97 -15.35
CA VAL A 347 -2.54 -36.62 -15.57
C VAL A 347 -2.17 -36.10 -16.96
N ILE A 348 -0.90 -36.25 -17.37
CA ILE A 348 -0.44 -35.85 -18.71
C ILE A 348 -1.27 -36.55 -19.78
N PHE A 349 -1.43 -37.88 -19.65
CA PHE A 349 -2.19 -38.67 -20.61
C PHE A 349 -3.66 -38.21 -20.71
N LYS A 350 -4.34 -38.03 -19.56
CA LYS A 350 -5.74 -37.56 -19.53
C LYS A 350 -5.91 -36.15 -20.12
N LEU A 351 -5.00 -35.22 -19.79
CA LEU A 351 -5.01 -33.87 -20.36
C LEU A 351 -4.78 -33.89 -21.87
N ALA A 352 -3.83 -34.70 -22.35
CA ALA A 352 -3.59 -34.86 -23.79
C ALA A 352 -4.81 -35.43 -24.52
N LYS A 353 -5.51 -36.39 -23.90
CA LYS A 353 -6.76 -36.95 -24.43
C LYS A 353 -7.87 -35.90 -24.55
N ILE A 354 -8.09 -35.09 -23.51
CA ILE A 354 -9.06 -33.97 -23.54
C ILE A 354 -8.68 -32.98 -24.65
N LYS A 355 -7.42 -32.53 -24.69
CA LYS A 355 -6.94 -31.56 -25.67
C LYS A 355 -7.16 -32.05 -27.11
N LYS A 356 -6.81 -33.30 -27.42
CA LYS A 356 -7.08 -33.93 -28.72
C LYS A 356 -8.56 -33.83 -29.07
N ALA A 357 -9.44 -34.23 -28.14
CA ALA A 357 -10.88 -34.18 -28.37
C ALA A 357 -11.41 -32.77 -28.62
N ILE A 358 -10.85 -31.74 -27.95
CA ILE A 358 -11.23 -30.34 -28.15
C ILE A 358 -10.78 -29.84 -29.53
N LYS A 359 -9.56 -30.20 -29.97
CA LYS A 359 -9.00 -29.77 -31.27
C LYS A 359 -9.80 -30.29 -32.49
N ASP A 360 -10.62 -31.33 -32.31
CA ASP A 360 -11.54 -31.84 -33.34
C ASP A 360 -12.86 -31.02 -33.45
N ILE A 361 -12.99 -29.90 -32.74
CA ILE A 361 -14.15 -29.01 -32.84
C ILE A 361 -13.92 -28.00 -33.98
N ASN A 362 -14.74 -28.06 -35.03
CA ASN A 362 -14.61 -27.22 -36.22
C ASN A 362 -14.85 -25.71 -35.97
N ASN A 363 -15.77 -25.36 -35.06
CA ASN A 363 -16.05 -23.97 -34.76
C ASN A 363 -15.01 -23.42 -33.78
N GLU A 364 -14.15 -22.52 -34.27
CA GLU A 364 -13.03 -21.97 -33.51
C GLU A 364 -13.47 -21.28 -32.20
N LYS A 365 -14.56 -20.49 -32.22
CA LYS A 365 -15.06 -19.83 -31.01
C LYS A 365 -15.46 -20.84 -29.94
N VAL A 366 -16.15 -21.90 -30.36
CA VAL A 366 -16.56 -22.99 -29.47
C VAL A 366 -15.36 -23.79 -28.99
N MET A 367 -14.40 -24.11 -29.86
CA MET A 367 -13.15 -24.76 -29.49
C MET A 367 -12.39 -23.94 -28.44
N ASN A 368 -12.25 -22.63 -28.65
CA ASN A 368 -11.55 -21.72 -27.75
C ASN A 368 -12.25 -21.63 -26.38
N PHE A 369 -13.58 -21.65 -26.34
CA PHE A 369 -14.34 -21.76 -25.09
C PHE A 369 -13.95 -23.01 -24.29
N PHE A 370 -13.90 -24.19 -24.92
CA PHE A 370 -13.47 -25.42 -24.24
C PHE A 370 -11.98 -25.41 -23.90
N MET A 371 -11.13 -24.79 -24.72
CA MET A 371 -9.70 -24.61 -24.43
C MET A 371 -9.46 -23.74 -23.19
N VAL A 372 -10.30 -22.75 -22.90
CA VAL A 372 -10.22 -21.98 -21.64
C VAL A 372 -10.56 -22.85 -20.42
N ALA A 373 -11.61 -23.67 -20.50
CA ALA A 373 -11.92 -24.63 -19.44
C ALA A 373 -10.79 -25.67 -19.26
N PHE A 374 -10.20 -26.11 -20.37
CA PHE A 374 -9.02 -26.98 -20.37
C PHE A 374 -7.81 -26.31 -19.72
N SER A 375 -7.52 -25.03 -20.03
CA SER A 375 -6.42 -24.27 -19.40
C SER A 375 -6.55 -24.22 -17.88
N GLU A 376 -7.75 -23.95 -17.36
CA GLU A 376 -7.97 -23.94 -15.91
C GLU A 376 -7.81 -25.36 -15.32
N THR A 377 -8.24 -26.39 -16.06
CA THR A 377 -8.06 -27.80 -15.67
C THR A 377 -6.57 -28.17 -15.59
N VAL A 378 -5.76 -27.77 -16.57
CA VAL A 378 -4.30 -27.94 -16.57
C VAL A 378 -3.71 -27.37 -15.28
N ARG A 379 -4.10 -26.15 -14.90
CA ARG A 379 -3.63 -25.52 -13.65
C ARG A 379 -4.09 -26.24 -12.39
N GLN A 380 -5.33 -26.71 -12.35
CA GLN A 380 -5.88 -27.38 -11.17
C GLN A 380 -5.35 -28.80 -10.99
N CYS A 381 -4.85 -29.43 -12.06
CA CYS A 381 -4.28 -30.77 -12.05
C CYS A 381 -2.75 -30.79 -11.98
N SER A 382 -2.07 -29.63 -12.06
CA SER A 382 -0.62 -29.57 -11.94
C SER A 382 -0.17 -29.82 -10.50
N ASN A 383 1.06 -30.30 -10.36
CA ASN A 383 1.76 -30.54 -9.10
C ASN A 383 2.14 -29.24 -8.36
N THR A 384 1.41 -28.14 -8.59
CA THR A 384 1.67 -26.80 -8.04
C THR A 384 0.85 -26.56 -6.77
N LYS A 385 1.39 -25.85 -5.79
CA LYS A 385 0.63 -25.43 -4.60
C LYS A 385 -0.59 -24.61 -5.01
N SER A 386 -1.74 -24.89 -4.40
CA SER A 386 -2.96 -24.11 -4.61
C SER A 386 -2.87 -22.76 -3.90
N GLY A 387 -3.45 -21.72 -4.51
CA GLY A 387 -3.55 -20.39 -3.90
C GLY A 387 -2.32 -19.48 -4.07
N GLU A 388 -1.21 -19.97 -4.61
CA GLU A 388 -0.04 -19.15 -4.95
C GLU A 388 0.01 -18.83 -6.45
N PHE A 389 0.47 -17.63 -6.80
CA PHE A 389 0.70 -17.24 -8.20
C PHE A 389 2.06 -17.67 -8.74
N LYS A 390 3.03 -17.88 -7.84
CA LYS A 390 4.35 -18.44 -8.17
C LYS A 390 4.24 -19.94 -8.42
N LEU A 391 5.04 -20.44 -9.35
CA LEU A 391 5.09 -21.87 -9.63
C LEU A 391 5.93 -22.61 -8.58
N VAL A 392 5.28 -23.01 -7.49
CA VAL A 392 5.90 -23.79 -6.42
C VAL A 392 5.32 -25.19 -6.43
N LYS A 393 6.18 -26.21 -6.48
CA LYS A 393 5.75 -27.61 -6.44
C LYS A 393 5.16 -27.97 -5.06
N ILE A 394 4.16 -28.83 -5.05
CA ILE A 394 3.62 -29.45 -3.83
C ILE A 394 4.74 -30.27 -3.16
N PRO A 395 4.93 -30.18 -1.83
CA PRO A 395 5.86 -31.01 -1.08
C PRO A 395 5.63 -32.52 -1.31
N GLU A 396 6.70 -33.33 -1.27
CA GLU A 396 6.62 -34.72 -1.72
C GLU A 396 5.69 -35.62 -0.90
N ASP A 397 5.57 -35.36 0.40
CA ASP A 397 4.62 -36.02 1.31
C ASP A 397 3.16 -35.82 0.85
N LYS A 398 2.81 -34.59 0.45
CA LYS A 398 1.48 -34.24 -0.07
C LYS A 398 1.30 -34.70 -1.51
N LEU A 399 2.34 -34.64 -2.32
CA LEU A 399 2.28 -35.03 -3.73
C LEU A 399 1.93 -36.50 -3.91
N LYS A 400 2.42 -37.39 -3.02
CA LYS A 400 2.04 -38.81 -3.01
C LYS A 400 0.52 -39.02 -2.90
N LYS A 401 -0.14 -38.21 -2.07
CA LYS A 401 -1.60 -38.26 -1.83
C LYS A 401 -2.42 -37.50 -2.87
N TYR A 402 -1.83 -36.51 -3.52
CA TYR A 402 -2.50 -35.67 -4.53
C TYR A 402 -2.85 -36.48 -5.79
N LYS A 403 -4.13 -36.78 -6.00
CA LYS A 403 -4.63 -37.53 -7.16
C LYS A 403 -5.82 -36.77 -7.78
N PRO A 404 -5.57 -35.74 -8.63
CA PRO A 404 -6.65 -34.94 -9.20
C PRO A 404 -7.48 -35.75 -10.19
N ASP A 405 -8.80 -35.61 -10.10
CA ASP A 405 -9.72 -36.17 -11.09
C ASP A 405 -9.85 -35.21 -12.28
N VAL A 406 -8.96 -35.40 -13.25
CA VAL A 406 -8.83 -34.53 -14.43
C VAL A 406 -10.14 -34.39 -15.20
N ILE A 407 -10.88 -35.48 -15.40
CA ILE A 407 -12.12 -35.47 -16.20
C ILE A 407 -13.21 -34.72 -15.44
N ASN A 408 -13.39 -34.99 -14.14
CA ASN A 408 -14.42 -34.32 -13.35
C ASN A 408 -14.12 -32.83 -13.15
N ILE A 409 -12.85 -32.46 -12.96
CA ILE A 409 -12.43 -31.04 -12.90
C ILE A 409 -12.79 -30.34 -14.21
N PHE A 410 -12.48 -30.95 -15.36
CA PHE A 410 -12.83 -30.41 -16.67
C PHE A 410 -14.35 -30.25 -16.84
N LYS A 411 -15.14 -31.29 -16.53
CA LYS A 411 -16.61 -31.27 -16.61
C LYS A 411 -17.21 -30.12 -15.80
N LYS A 412 -16.89 -30.05 -14.50
CA LYS A 412 -17.36 -28.99 -13.60
C LYS A 412 -16.99 -27.60 -14.12
N LYS A 413 -15.81 -27.48 -14.72
CA LYS A 413 -15.33 -26.21 -15.25
C LYS A 413 -16.10 -25.78 -16.49
N VAL A 414 -16.33 -26.71 -17.42
CA VAL A 414 -17.14 -26.47 -18.61
C VAL A 414 -18.57 -26.07 -18.22
N GLU A 415 -19.22 -26.84 -17.33
CA GLU A 415 -20.59 -26.58 -16.87
C GLU A 415 -20.73 -25.19 -16.25
N SER A 416 -19.82 -24.83 -15.34
CA SER A 416 -19.79 -23.49 -14.75
C SER A 416 -19.55 -22.39 -15.79
N ASN A 417 -18.73 -22.63 -16.80
CA ASN A 417 -18.47 -21.66 -17.86
C ASN A 417 -19.69 -21.52 -18.79
N ILE A 418 -20.45 -22.58 -19.07
CA ILE A 418 -21.67 -22.50 -19.89
C ILE A 418 -22.72 -21.63 -19.18
N LEU A 419 -22.90 -21.81 -17.86
CA LEU A 419 -23.77 -20.95 -17.05
C LEU A 419 -23.33 -19.48 -17.10
N GLY A 420 -22.02 -19.24 -16.91
CA GLY A 420 -21.48 -17.87 -17.01
C GLY A 420 -21.64 -17.24 -18.40
N MET A 421 -21.59 -18.06 -19.47
CA MET A 421 -21.87 -17.59 -20.84
C MET A 421 -23.34 -17.25 -21.03
N GLN A 422 -24.25 -18.05 -20.46
CA GLN A 422 -25.69 -17.78 -20.51
C GLN A 422 -26.03 -16.45 -19.84
N ASP A 423 -25.53 -16.23 -18.62
CA ASP A 423 -25.71 -14.97 -17.90
C ASP A 423 -25.12 -13.78 -18.68
N PHE A 424 -23.96 -13.97 -19.31
CA PHE A 424 -23.30 -12.95 -20.12
C PHE A 424 -24.13 -12.60 -21.37
N ASN A 425 -24.57 -13.59 -22.14
CA ASN A 425 -25.37 -13.37 -23.36
C ASN A 425 -26.71 -12.69 -23.07
N ASN A 426 -27.30 -12.93 -21.90
CA ASN A 426 -28.56 -12.31 -21.50
C ASN A 426 -28.42 -10.80 -21.23
N MET A 427 -27.22 -10.34 -20.84
CA MET A 427 -26.97 -8.94 -20.47
C MET A 427 -26.07 -8.17 -21.44
N ALA A 428 -25.24 -8.85 -22.22
CA ALA A 428 -24.32 -8.21 -23.15
C ALA A 428 -25.06 -7.44 -24.25
N ASP A 429 -24.64 -6.20 -24.52
CA ASP A 429 -25.16 -5.46 -25.67
C ASP A 429 -24.56 -6.03 -26.97
N LYS A 430 -25.43 -6.46 -27.88
CA LYS A 430 -25.02 -7.09 -29.15
C LYS A 430 -24.54 -6.08 -30.18
N ASN A 431 -24.78 -4.79 -29.96
CA ASN A 431 -24.44 -3.72 -30.90
C ASN A 431 -23.04 -3.13 -30.65
N VAL A 432 -22.31 -3.63 -29.66
CA VAL A 432 -20.96 -3.14 -29.33
C VAL A 432 -19.89 -4.18 -29.63
N TRP A 433 -18.72 -3.69 -30.02
CA TRP A 433 -17.57 -4.53 -30.34
C TRP A 433 -16.52 -4.49 -29.23
N VAL A 434 -15.76 -5.58 -29.13
CA VAL A 434 -14.57 -5.69 -28.30
C VAL A 434 -13.41 -6.17 -29.17
N LYS A 435 -12.27 -5.48 -29.10
CA LYS A 435 -11.04 -5.83 -29.80
C LYS A 435 -9.91 -6.03 -28.80
N VAL A 436 -9.37 -7.24 -28.74
CA VAL A 436 -8.23 -7.58 -27.90
C VAL A 436 -6.98 -7.67 -28.75
N ILE A 437 -5.95 -6.92 -28.38
CA ILE A 437 -4.70 -6.76 -29.10
C ILE A 437 -3.59 -7.42 -28.28
N TYR A 438 -2.89 -8.36 -28.91
CA TYR A 438 -1.63 -8.87 -28.39
C TYR A 438 -0.54 -7.86 -28.71
N GLY A 439 -0.10 -7.11 -27.70
CA GLY A 439 0.72 -5.93 -27.94
C GLY A 439 1.38 -5.35 -26.70
N ASP A 440 2.40 -4.54 -26.95
CA ASP A 440 3.16 -3.79 -25.94
C ASP A 440 2.57 -2.38 -25.84
N SER A 441 2.00 -2.04 -24.70
CA SER A 441 1.33 -0.76 -24.46
C SER A 441 2.25 0.45 -24.46
N SER A 442 3.57 0.24 -24.45
CA SER A 442 4.56 1.31 -24.64
C SER A 442 4.72 1.72 -26.11
N LYS A 443 4.15 0.95 -27.05
CA LYS A 443 4.26 1.13 -28.50
C LYS A 443 2.91 1.50 -29.13
N ASP A 444 2.96 1.86 -30.41
CA ASP A 444 1.75 2.01 -31.22
C ASP A 444 1.11 0.63 -31.46
N ASN A 445 -0.18 0.53 -31.15
CA ASN A 445 -1.00 -0.68 -31.29
C ASN A 445 -2.10 -0.51 -32.35
N GLY A 446 -1.98 0.49 -33.24
CA GLY A 446 -2.94 0.75 -34.31
C GLY A 446 -4.25 1.41 -33.84
N ILE A 447 -4.26 1.97 -32.63
CA ILE A 447 -5.39 2.75 -32.11
C ILE A 447 -5.21 4.21 -32.55
N LYS A 448 -6.21 4.75 -33.24
CA LYS A 448 -6.19 6.13 -33.72
C LYS A 448 -6.00 7.12 -32.56
N GLU A 449 -5.21 8.17 -32.78
CA GLU A 449 -5.05 9.26 -31.83
C GLU A 449 -6.40 9.94 -31.52
N ASN A 450 -6.57 10.40 -30.28
CA ASN A 450 -7.79 11.08 -29.83
C ASN A 450 -9.09 10.34 -30.22
N SER A 451 -9.10 9.01 -30.08
CA SER A 451 -10.26 8.17 -30.45
C SER A 451 -10.94 7.51 -29.25
N ILE A 452 -10.26 7.46 -28.10
CA ILE A 452 -10.77 6.79 -26.89
C ILE A 452 -11.49 7.79 -25.98
N ASP A 453 -12.69 7.42 -25.52
CA ASP A 453 -13.55 8.23 -24.65
C ASP A 453 -13.27 8.04 -23.16
N CYS A 454 -12.69 6.90 -22.77
CA CYS A 454 -12.22 6.66 -21.41
C CYS A 454 -11.18 5.53 -21.40
N ILE A 455 -10.11 5.69 -20.61
CA ILE A 455 -9.17 4.62 -20.34
C ILE A 455 -9.38 4.14 -18.91
N ILE A 456 -9.56 2.84 -18.71
CA ILE A 456 -9.62 2.22 -17.38
C ILE A 456 -8.65 1.07 -17.36
N THR A 457 -7.71 1.07 -16.43
CA THR A 457 -6.66 0.05 -16.40
C THR A 457 -6.10 -0.21 -15.01
N SER A 458 -5.28 -1.26 -14.91
CA SER A 458 -4.42 -1.54 -13.76
C SER A 458 -3.07 -2.06 -14.28
N PRO A 459 -1.97 -1.30 -14.15
CA PRO A 459 -0.67 -1.80 -14.57
C PRO A 459 -0.23 -3.00 -13.72
N PRO A 460 0.66 -3.85 -14.24
CA PRO A 460 1.29 -4.88 -13.43
C PRO A 460 2.10 -4.25 -12.29
N TYR A 461 2.22 -4.93 -11.15
CA TYR A 461 2.86 -4.39 -9.93
C TYR A 461 4.39 -4.20 -10.00
N GLY A 462 5.01 -4.29 -11.19
CA GLY A 462 6.43 -4.01 -11.41
C GLY A 462 7.40 -4.92 -10.69
N ASP A 463 6.94 -6.14 -10.37
CA ASP A 463 7.61 -7.02 -9.44
C ASP A 463 7.34 -8.49 -9.72
N SER A 464 7.52 -8.87 -10.99
CA SER A 464 7.36 -10.25 -11.46
C SER A 464 8.20 -11.23 -10.65
N LYS A 465 9.34 -10.78 -10.12
CA LYS A 465 10.27 -11.61 -9.33
C LYS A 465 9.83 -11.81 -7.88
N THR A 466 9.25 -10.83 -7.19
CA THR A 466 8.97 -10.96 -5.75
C THR A 466 7.49 -11.05 -5.37
N THR A 467 6.58 -10.35 -6.05
CA THR A 467 5.18 -10.23 -5.60
C THR A 467 4.17 -10.95 -6.50
N VAL A 468 4.13 -10.68 -7.81
CA VAL A 468 3.18 -11.31 -8.74
C VAL A 468 3.87 -11.72 -10.04
N ALA A 469 4.14 -13.01 -10.19
CA ALA A 469 4.80 -13.57 -11.37
C ALA A 469 3.79 -13.94 -12.47
N TYR A 470 3.40 -12.99 -13.31
CA TYR A 470 2.39 -13.19 -14.37
C TYR A 470 2.82 -14.22 -15.43
N GLY A 471 4.09 -14.20 -15.85
CA GLY A 471 4.65 -15.17 -16.79
C GLY A 471 4.74 -16.57 -16.17
N GLN A 472 5.28 -16.69 -14.95
CA GLN A 472 5.25 -17.97 -14.22
C GLN A 472 3.83 -18.51 -14.07
N PHE A 473 2.87 -17.67 -13.68
CA PHE A 473 1.47 -18.08 -13.61
C PHE A 473 1.00 -18.66 -14.95
N SER A 474 1.30 -17.99 -16.05
CA SER A 474 0.79 -18.35 -17.38
C SER A 474 1.52 -19.55 -18.00
N ARG A 475 2.72 -19.88 -17.52
CA ARG A 475 3.65 -20.81 -18.15
C ARG A 475 3.05 -22.18 -18.46
N LEU A 476 2.50 -22.87 -17.46
CA LEU A 476 1.96 -24.23 -17.67
C LEU A 476 0.76 -24.22 -18.62
N SER A 477 -0.14 -23.24 -18.52
CA SER A 477 -1.25 -23.10 -19.45
C SER A 477 -0.75 -22.87 -20.88
N LEU A 478 0.18 -21.94 -21.08
CA LEU A 478 0.74 -21.64 -22.41
C LEU A 478 1.47 -22.83 -23.05
N GLN A 479 2.21 -23.60 -22.26
CA GLN A 479 2.87 -24.84 -22.72
C GLN A 479 1.86 -25.90 -23.20
N TRP A 480 0.60 -25.84 -22.76
CA TRP A 480 -0.45 -26.78 -23.14
C TRP A 480 -1.39 -26.26 -24.25
N LEU A 481 -1.52 -24.94 -24.46
CA LEU A 481 -2.56 -24.37 -25.33
C LEU A 481 -2.22 -24.27 -26.83
N ASP A 482 -0.97 -24.53 -27.22
CA ASP A 482 -0.47 -24.34 -28.60
C ASP A 482 -0.67 -22.91 -29.15
N ILE A 483 -0.67 -21.91 -28.27
CA ILE A 483 -0.77 -20.48 -28.66
C ILE A 483 0.60 -19.94 -29.13
N LEU A 484 1.68 -20.58 -28.68
CA LEU A 484 3.05 -20.22 -29.02
C LEU A 484 3.65 -21.30 -29.92
N ASP A 485 4.40 -20.88 -30.95
CA ASP A 485 5.10 -21.79 -31.87
C ASP A 485 6.05 -22.75 -31.11
N ASN A 486 6.67 -22.23 -30.05
CA ASN A 486 7.46 -23.02 -29.12
C ASN A 486 6.93 -22.85 -27.68
N PRO A 487 6.46 -23.94 -27.03
CA PRO A 487 5.91 -23.89 -25.68
C PRO A 487 6.93 -23.39 -24.64
N ASP A 488 8.23 -23.60 -24.86
CA ASP A 488 9.26 -23.18 -23.91
C ASP A 488 9.50 -21.67 -23.92
N ILE A 489 9.02 -20.94 -24.94
CA ILE A 489 9.00 -19.46 -24.95
C ILE A 489 8.10 -18.92 -23.83
N ALA A 490 7.12 -19.69 -23.36
CA ALA A 490 6.26 -19.30 -22.23
C ALA A 490 7.04 -18.93 -20.97
N SER A 491 8.27 -19.44 -20.81
CA SER A 491 9.16 -19.10 -19.70
C SER A 491 9.79 -17.70 -19.80
N LYS A 492 9.80 -17.09 -20.99
CA LYS A 492 10.44 -15.80 -21.28
C LYS A 492 9.48 -14.60 -21.19
N VAL A 493 8.17 -14.84 -21.09
CA VAL A 493 7.15 -13.78 -21.05
C VAL A 493 7.47 -12.71 -20.00
N ASP A 494 7.94 -13.10 -18.81
CA ASP A 494 8.26 -12.17 -17.72
C ASP A 494 9.39 -11.17 -18.07
N ASN A 495 10.25 -11.47 -19.04
CA ASN A 495 11.33 -10.57 -19.47
C ASN A 495 10.84 -9.41 -20.34
N ASP A 496 9.72 -9.62 -21.04
CA ASP A 496 9.18 -8.63 -21.96
C ASP A 496 8.07 -7.80 -21.29
N LEU A 497 7.54 -8.27 -20.15
CA LEU A 497 6.64 -7.49 -19.30
C LEU A 497 7.32 -6.23 -18.73
N LEU A 498 6.48 -5.29 -18.32
CA LEU A 498 6.87 -3.99 -17.79
C LEU A 498 7.85 -4.11 -16.60
N GLY A 499 9.06 -3.55 -16.74
CA GLY A 499 10.15 -3.69 -15.75
C GLY A 499 10.84 -5.06 -15.73
N GLY A 500 10.63 -5.90 -16.74
CA GLY A 500 11.22 -7.25 -16.84
C GLY A 500 12.73 -7.25 -17.03
N LYS A 501 13.29 -6.19 -17.63
CA LYS A 501 14.73 -5.99 -17.87
C LYS A 501 15.26 -4.81 -17.05
N PRO A 502 15.96 -5.05 -15.92
CA PRO A 502 16.49 -3.98 -15.09
C PRO A 502 17.43 -3.06 -15.89
N THR A 503 17.33 -1.76 -15.64
CA THR A 503 18.29 -0.78 -16.19
C THR A 503 19.67 -0.98 -15.57
N LYS A 504 20.72 -0.63 -16.32
CA LYS A 504 22.10 -0.62 -15.82
C LYS A 504 22.39 0.64 -14.99
N GLU A 505 21.69 1.73 -15.28
CA GLU A 505 21.93 3.06 -14.74
C GLU A 505 20.76 3.54 -13.88
N LEU A 506 21.07 4.27 -12.80
CA LEU A 506 20.06 4.89 -11.92
C LEU A 506 19.61 6.27 -12.40
N LYS A 507 20.33 6.89 -13.35
CA LYS A 507 19.97 8.21 -13.88
C LYS A 507 18.69 8.12 -14.70
N HIS A 508 17.73 9.02 -14.47
CA HIS A 508 16.46 9.06 -15.19
C HIS A 508 15.92 10.50 -15.34
N ASN A 509 14.99 10.67 -16.28
CA ASN A 509 14.37 11.97 -16.61
C ASN A 509 12.84 11.97 -16.35
N LEU A 510 12.37 11.14 -15.41
CA LEU A 510 10.93 10.99 -15.10
C LEU A 510 10.31 12.17 -14.35
N ASN A 511 11.12 13.14 -13.90
CA ASN A 511 10.69 14.37 -13.23
C ASN A 511 9.65 14.12 -12.12
N SER A 512 9.91 13.14 -11.25
CA SER A 512 9.02 12.80 -10.15
C SER A 512 9.74 12.86 -8.82
N LYS A 513 9.42 13.88 -8.00
CA LYS A 513 10.03 14.04 -6.68
C LYS A 513 9.70 12.87 -5.77
N TYR A 514 8.48 12.34 -5.85
CA TYR A 514 8.08 11.17 -5.06
C TYR A 514 8.89 9.92 -5.40
N LEU A 515 9.24 9.75 -6.68
CA LEU A 515 10.08 8.64 -7.12
C LEU A 515 11.52 8.85 -6.67
N ASP A 516 12.07 10.06 -6.82
CA ASP A 516 13.43 10.41 -6.42
C ASP A 516 13.65 10.18 -4.92
N ASP A 517 12.74 10.68 -4.07
CA ASP A 517 12.81 10.54 -2.61
C ASP A 517 12.85 9.05 -2.21
N VAL A 518 11.97 8.24 -2.81
CA VAL A 518 11.87 6.80 -2.54
C VAL A 518 13.06 6.02 -3.09
N LEU A 519 13.56 6.37 -4.28
CA LEU A 519 14.74 5.73 -4.84
C LEU A 519 15.96 6.02 -3.98
N ASN A 520 16.14 7.23 -3.47
CA ASN A 520 17.23 7.57 -2.56
C ASN A 520 17.21 6.71 -1.29
N GLU A 521 16.04 6.45 -0.71
CA GLU A 521 15.90 5.54 0.43
C GLU A 521 16.22 4.08 0.07
N ILE A 522 15.77 3.61 -1.10
CA ILE A 522 16.01 2.22 -1.54
C ILE A 522 17.48 2.03 -1.91
N ILE A 523 18.13 2.98 -2.57
CA ILE A 523 19.56 2.92 -2.94
C ILE A 523 20.43 2.73 -1.71
N LYS A 524 20.14 3.46 -0.60
CA LYS A 524 20.83 3.30 0.69
C LYS A 524 20.75 1.86 1.24
N LYS A 525 19.73 1.08 0.85
CA LYS A 525 19.49 -0.29 1.33
C LYS A 525 19.88 -1.39 0.33
N ASP A 526 19.60 -1.19 -0.96
CA ASP A 526 19.82 -2.16 -2.04
C ASP A 526 19.77 -1.46 -3.42
N GLU A 527 20.95 -1.12 -3.95
CA GLU A 527 21.10 -0.45 -5.25
C GLU A 527 20.53 -1.28 -6.41
N LYS A 528 20.71 -2.60 -6.40
CA LYS A 528 20.19 -3.49 -7.43
C LYS A 528 18.67 -3.42 -7.47
N ARG A 529 18.04 -3.38 -6.29
CA ARG A 529 16.60 -3.28 -6.20
C ARG A 529 16.07 -1.92 -6.63
N ALA A 530 16.81 -0.84 -6.37
CA ALA A 530 16.50 0.48 -6.89
C ALA A 530 16.49 0.48 -8.44
N LYS A 531 17.46 -0.17 -9.10
CA LYS A 531 17.49 -0.34 -10.57
C LYS A 531 16.26 -1.05 -11.13
N GLU A 532 15.73 -2.05 -10.41
CA GLU A 532 14.49 -2.72 -10.80
C GLU A 532 13.26 -1.80 -10.65
N VAL A 533 13.22 -0.99 -9.58
CA VAL A 533 12.14 -0.02 -9.35
C VAL A 533 12.11 1.04 -10.43
N ILE A 534 13.25 1.67 -10.75
CA ILE A 534 13.29 2.74 -11.76
C ILE A 534 13.00 2.22 -13.17
N SER A 535 13.47 1.01 -13.51
CA SER A 535 13.17 0.37 -14.81
C SER A 535 11.66 0.22 -15.03
N PHE A 536 10.92 -0.18 -13.99
CA PHE A 536 9.46 -0.25 -14.05
C PHE A 536 8.83 1.12 -14.37
N PHE A 537 9.22 2.19 -13.68
CA PHE A 537 8.62 3.50 -13.93
C PHE A 537 9.02 4.10 -15.28
N ILE A 538 10.22 3.80 -15.80
CA ILE A 538 10.64 4.19 -17.15
C ILE A 538 9.72 3.57 -18.21
N ASP A 539 9.43 2.27 -18.10
CA ASP A 539 8.55 1.60 -19.05
C ASP A 539 7.10 2.04 -18.87
N LEU A 540 6.67 2.28 -17.63
CA LEU A 540 5.33 2.80 -17.34
C LEU A 540 5.11 4.17 -17.97
N GLU A 541 6.09 5.08 -17.90
CA GLU A 541 6.00 6.41 -18.52
C GLU A 541 5.69 6.34 -20.02
N LYS A 542 6.32 5.42 -20.74
CA LYS A 542 6.08 5.21 -22.18
C LYS A 542 4.63 4.78 -22.41
N CYS A 543 4.11 3.87 -21.60
CA CYS A 543 2.70 3.45 -21.66
C CYS A 543 1.73 4.62 -21.36
N LEU A 544 2.04 5.47 -20.38
CA LEU A 544 1.25 6.65 -20.05
C LEU A 544 1.25 7.68 -21.19
N LYS A 545 2.37 7.84 -21.90
CA LYS A 545 2.47 8.67 -23.11
C LYS A 545 1.60 8.13 -24.25
N GLN A 546 1.59 6.82 -24.48
CA GLN A 546 0.67 6.21 -25.46
C GLN A 546 -0.80 6.39 -25.05
N ALA A 547 -1.11 6.25 -23.76
CA ALA A 547 -2.45 6.48 -23.23
C ALA A 547 -2.92 7.93 -23.48
N TYR A 548 -2.04 8.92 -23.26
CA TYR A 548 -2.31 10.32 -23.58
C TYR A 548 -2.61 10.53 -25.06
N LYS A 549 -1.81 9.91 -25.93
CA LYS A 549 -1.95 10.02 -27.40
C LYS A 549 -3.32 9.55 -27.90
N ILE A 550 -3.82 8.42 -27.40
CA ILE A 550 -5.08 7.82 -27.87
C ILE A 550 -6.33 8.41 -27.21
N LEU A 551 -6.21 8.98 -26.00
CA LEU A 551 -7.35 9.54 -25.27
C LEU A 551 -7.80 10.87 -25.88
N LYS A 552 -9.12 11.08 -26.01
CA LYS A 552 -9.70 12.36 -26.41
C LYS A 552 -9.47 13.46 -25.37
N LEU A 553 -9.49 14.71 -25.81
CA LEU A 553 -9.42 15.87 -24.93
C LEU A 553 -10.60 15.89 -23.94
N ASN A 554 -10.35 16.32 -22.70
CA ASN A 554 -11.32 16.39 -21.60
C ASN A 554 -11.93 15.04 -21.18
N LYS A 555 -11.35 13.93 -21.62
CA LYS A 555 -11.76 12.58 -21.21
C LYS A 555 -10.86 12.03 -20.10
N PHE A 556 -11.35 10.97 -19.47
CA PHE A 556 -10.78 10.43 -18.23
C PHE A 556 -9.88 9.23 -18.46
N PHE A 557 -8.80 9.17 -17.68
CA PHE A 557 -7.92 8.03 -17.52
C PHE A 557 -7.94 7.59 -16.05
N CYS A 558 -8.52 6.43 -15.78
CA CYS A 558 -8.67 5.86 -14.45
C CYS A 558 -7.67 4.71 -14.28
N ILE A 559 -6.81 4.81 -13.26
CA ILE A 559 -5.76 3.83 -13.00
C ILE A 559 -5.95 3.25 -11.59
N VAL A 560 -6.13 1.93 -11.50
CA VAL A 560 -6.17 1.21 -10.22
C VAL A 560 -4.78 0.65 -9.91
N VAL A 561 -4.19 1.05 -8.78
CA VAL A 561 -2.82 0.67 -8.40
C VAL A 561 -2.69 0.45 -6.91
N GLY A 562 -1.84 -0.50 -6.53
CA GLY A 562 -1.41 -0.69 -5.15
C GLY A 562 -0.04 -0.07 -4.88
N ASN A 563 0.14 0.40 -3.65
CA ASN A 563 1.41 0.95 -3.16
C ASN A 563 2.25 -0.15 -2.50
N ARG A 564 3.20 -0.69 -3.28
CA ARG A 564 4.02 -1.84 -2.87
C ARG A 564 5.11 -1.46 -1.87
N LEU A 565 5.62 -2.46 -1.16
CA LEU A 565 6.79 -2.35 -0.30
C LEU A 565 8.01 -2.95 -1.01
N VAL A 566 9.13 -2.24 -0.96
CA VAL A 566 10.42 -2.71 -1.46
C VAL A 566 11.47 -2.39 -0.41
N LYS A 567 12.09 -3.43 0.18
CA LYS A 567 13.06 -3.26 1.28
C LYS A 567 12.53 -2.36 2.40
N GLN A 568 11.28 -2.61 2.80
CA GLN A 568 10.52 -1.85 3.80
C GLN A 568 10.24 -0.38 3.44
N VAL A 569 10.60 0.06 2.23
CA VAL A 569 10.22 1.38 1.71
C VAL A 569 8.93 1.24 0.93
N ARG A 570 7.89 1.99 1.34
CA ARG A 570 6.60 2.00 0.66
C ARG A 570 6.67 2.93 -0.53
N ILE A 571 6.49 2.38 -1.73
CA ILE A 571 6.48 3.15 -2.97
C ILE A 571 5.08 3.74 -3.15
N PRO A 572 4.90 5.08 -3.15
CA PRO A 572 3.62 5.74 -3.39
C PRO A 572 3.34 5.78 -4.89
N THR A 573 3.12 4.60 -5.48
CA THR A 573 2.88 4.42 -6.92
C THR A 573 1.77 5.33 -7.44
N ASP A 574 0.72 5.54 -6.64
CA ASP A 574 -0.36 6.46 -6.96
C ASP A 574 0.10 7.91 -7.17
N PHE A 575 0.93 8.45 -6.26
CA PHE A 575 1.46 9.81 -6.36
C PHE A 575 2.50 9.95 -7.48
N ILE A 576 3.34 8.93 -7.66
CA ILE A 576 4.33 8.90 -8.75
C ILE A 576 3.61 8.91 -10.10
N ILE A 577 2.57 8.09 -10.28
CA ILE A 577 1.76 8.07 -11.51
C ILE A 577 1.06 9.41 -11.72
N ALA A 578 0.47 9.99 -10.67
CA ALA A 578 -0.18 11.30 -10.78
C ALA A 578 0.81 12.38 -11.29
N GLU A 579 2.02 12.44 -10.72
CA GLU A 579 3.06 13.40 -11.12
C GLU A 579 3.57 13.16 -12.54
N MET A 580 3.85 11.91 -12.90
CA MET A 580 4.27 11.56 -14.26
C MET A 580 3.19 11.89 -15.29
N CYS A 581 1.92 11.63 -14.98
CA CYS A 581 0.81 11.96 -15.87
C CYS A 581 0.64 13.48 -16.02
N GLU A 582 0.80 14.25 -14.95
CA GLU A 582 0.78 15.71 -15.05
C GLU A 582 1.89 16.25 -15.94
N ASN A 583 3.11 15.70 -15.82
CA ASN A 583 4.22 16.04 -16.72
C ASN A 583 3.94 15.72 -18.20
N ILE A 584 3.04 14.77 -18.48
CA ILE A 584 2.64 14.38 -19.84
C ILE A 584 1.53 15.30 -20.40
N GLY A 585 0.77 15.99 -19.53
CA GLY A 585 -0.36 16.84 -19.91
C GLY A 585 -1.73 16.41 -19.37
N PHE A 586 -1.77 15.51 -18.39
CA PHE A 586 -2.98 15.24 -17.61
C PHE A 586 -3.11 16.21 -16.42
N ILE A 587 -4.26 16.19 -15.76
CA ILE A 587 -4.43 16.68 -14.40
C ILE A 587 -4.92 15.56 -13.50
N CYS A 588 -4.44 15.52 -12.25
CA CYS A 588 -4.95 14.60 -11.24
C CYS A 588 -6.17 15.21 -10.55
N GLU A 589 -7.36 14.69 -10.86
CA GLU A 589 -8.63 15.17 -10.29
C GLU A 589 -8.85 14.60 -8.89
N ASP A 590 -8.57 13.31 -8.71
CA ASP A 590 -8.84 12.60 -7.47
C ASP A 590 -7.96 11.35 -7.29
N ILE A 591 -7.71 10.99 -6.03
CA ILE A 591 -7.12 9.70 -5.65
C ILE A 591 -7.98 9.06 -4.56
N PHE A 592 -8.77 8.06 -4.93
CA PHE A 592 -9.58 7.30 -3.97
C PHE A 592 -8.79 6.11 -3.44
N VAL A 593 -8.99 5.74 -2.18
CA VAL A 593 -8.37 4.56 -1.56
C VAL A 593 -9.44 3.63 -1.05
N ARG A 594 -9.32 2.35 -1.41
CA ARG A 594 -10.22 1.28 -0.99
C ARG A 594 -9.47 0.14 -0.32
N ASN A 595 -10.17 -0.67 0.47
CA ASN A 595 -9.67 -1.95 0.95
C ASN A 595 -9.85 -3.04 -0.11
N ILE A 596 -9.04 -4.09 0.00
CA ILE A 596 -9.15 -5.32 -0.78
C ILE A 596 -9.64 -6.46 0.14
N PRO A 597 -10.96 -6.64 0.33
CA PRO A 597 -11.51 -7.54 1.35
C PRO A 597 -11.24 -9.02 1.07
N ASN A 598 -11.34 -9.46 -0.19
CA ASN A 598 -11.19 -10.86 -0.58
C ASN A 598 -9.88 -11.07 -1.37
N LYS A 599 -8.76 -11.18 -0.64
CA LYS A 599 -7.43 -11.33 -1.25
C LYS A 599 -7.17 -12.76 -1.73
N ARG A 600 -6.60 -12.91 -2.93
CA ARG A 600 -5.97 -14.16 -3.39
C ARG A 600 -4.45 -14.19 -3.23
N MET A 601 -3.81 -13.05 -2.96
CA MET A 601 -2.40 -13.00 -2.56
C MET A 601 -2.28 -13.40 -1.08
N PRO A 602 -1.16 -14.01 -0.67
CA PRO A 602 -0.87 -14.30 0.74
C PRO A 602 -1.02 -13.03 1.59
N LEU A 603 -1.55 -13.13 2.81
CA LEU A 603 -1.64 -11.98 3.74
C LEU A 603 -0.24 -11.41 4.06
N GLN A 604 0.77 -12.28 4.06
CA GLN A 604 2.16 -11.92 4.25
C GLN A 604 3.06 -12.44 3.12
N ASN A 605 3.98 -11.64 2.62
CA ASN A 605 5.04 -12.08 1.71
C ASN A 605 6.42 -11.86 2.35
N SER A 606 7.45 -12.55 1.86
CA SER A 606 8.84 -12.23 2.22
C SER A 606 9.45 -11.40 1.09
N PRO A 607 9.41 -10.06 1.14
CA PRO A 607 9.96 -9.22 0.08
C PRO A 607 11.48 -9.35 -0.03
N THR A 608 12.15 -9.90 0.98
CA THR A 608 13.60 -10.10 1.04
C THR A 608 14.07 -11.48 0.56
N ASN A 609 13.18 -12.42 0.21
CA ASN A 609 13.50 -13.85 -0.01
C ASN A 609 14.21 -14.52 1.19
N ILE A 610 14.15 -13.92 2.39
CA ILE A 610 14.74 -14.47 3.62
C ILE A 610 13.67 -15.25 4.37
N THR A 611 13.88 -16.56 4.52
CA THR A 611 12.98 -17.46 5.26
C THR A 611 12.76 -16.93 6.68
N GLY A 612 11.50 -16.64 7.04
CA GLY A 612 11.11 -16.21 8.39
C GLY A 612 10.73 -14.73 8.51
N GLN A 613 11.20 -13.85 7.62
CA GLN A 613 10.75 -12.46 7.55
C GLN A 613 9.49 -12.37 6.68
N LYS A 614 8.34 -12.16 7.31
CA LYS A 614 7.01 -12.06 6.67
C LYS A 614 6.45 -10.64 6.89
N GLU A 615 6.12 -9.94 5.81
CA GLU A 615 5.59 -8.56 5.84
C GLU A 615 4.15 -8.51 5.31
N GLU A 616 3.33 -7.59 5.83
CA GLU A 616 1.96 -7.38 5.35
C GLU A 616 1.92 -6.95 3.88
N THR A 617 1.26 -7.75 3.06
CA THR A 617 1.05 -7.45 1.63
C THR A 617 0.03 -6.31 1.44
N MET A 618 0.03 -5.63 0.29
CA MET A 618 -0.89 -4.50 -0.01
C MET A 618 -2.37 -4.80 0.30
N LEU A 619 -2.92 -4.30 1.41
CA LEU A 619 -4.32 -4.48 1.83
C LEU A 619 -5.28 -3.44 1.22
N LYS A 620 -4.71 -2.45 0.54
CA LYS A 620 -5.39 -1.30 -0.04
C LYS A 620 -4.83 -1.03 -1.43
N GLU A 621 -5.70 -0.53 -2.28
CA GLU A 621 -5.34 0.02 -3.59
C GLU A 621 -5.93 1.42 -3.73
N SER A 622 -5.26 2.21 -4.56
CA SER A 622 -5.63 3.55 -4.94
C SER A 622 -6.23 3.54 -6.34
N ILE A 623 -7.23 4.39 -6.56
CA ILE A 623 -7.84 4.67 -7.85
C ILE A 623 -7.48 6.11 -8.19
N VAL A 624 -6.55 6.29 -9.11
CA VAL A 624 -6.08 7.60 -9.59
C VAL A 624 -6.97 8.01 -10.76
N ILE A 625 -7.62 9.17 -10.64
CA ILE A 625 -8.51 9.73 -11.66
C ILE A 625 -7.78 10.89 -12.32
N LEU A 626 -7.47 10.72 -13.60
CA LEU A 626 -6.78 11.69 -14.42
C LEU A 626 -7.71 12.20 -15.51
N ARG A 627 -7.54 13.46 -15.91
CA ARG A 627 -8.22 14.04 -17.07
C ARG A 627 -7.21 14.61 -18.05
N LYS A 628 -7.34 14.31 -19.34
CA LYS A 628 -6.50 14.91 -20.38
C LYS A 628 -6.95 16.35 -20.61
N ILE A 629 -6.02 17.28 -20.46
CA ILE A 629 -6.22 18.69 -20.77
C ILE A 629 -5.45 19.09 -22.03
N LYS A 630 -5.70 20.29 -22.53
CA LYS A 630 -4.93 20.84 -23.64
C LYS A 630 -3.61 21.31 -23.04
N SER A 631 -2.48 20.83 -23.57
CA SER A 631 -1.19 21.43 -23.26
C SER A 631 -1.23 22.86 -23.81
N ASP A 632 -1.11 23.85 -22.93
CA ASP A 632 -0.98 25.27 -23.30
C ASP A 632 0.32 25.54 -24.07
#